data_AF-A0A920WBV5-F1
#
_entry.id   AF-A0A920WBV5-F1
#
_cell.length_a   1.000
_cell.length_b   1.000
_cell.length_c   1.000
_cell.angle_alpha   90.00
_cell.angle_beta   90.00
_cell.angle_gamma   90.00
#
_symmetry.space_group_name_H-M   'P 1'
#
loop_
_entity.id
_entity.type
_entity.pdbx_description
1 polymer ?
#
loop_
_entity_poly.entity_id
_entity_poly.type
_entity_poly.pdbx_seq_one_letter_code
_entity_poly.pdbx_strand_id
1 'polypeptide(L)'
;MSPGFGGVGIPRNLLAALHRQGAKNLSGISNNSGTMDDKIDVGTLIQAGQVKKMTCAFTAPTHPSQITPFVKCTTMGYRRRISSSRYFG
;
A
#
# COMPACT_ATOMS: atom_id res chain seq x y z
N MET A 1 -6.85 8.44 4.46
CA MET A 1 -5.76 8.02 5.37
C MET A 1 -6.16 6.67 5.96
N SER A 2 -5.29 5.67 5.93
CA SER A 2 -5.56 4.35 6.50
C SER A 2 -4.70 4.12 7.74
N PRO A 3 -5.29 3.92 8.92
CA PRO A 3 -4.56 3.50 10.11
C PRO A 3 -4.23 2.00 10.05
N GLY A 4 -3.35 1.56 10.96
CA GLY A 4 -3.01 0.16 11.18
C GLY A 4 -1.50 -0.10 11.26
N PHE A 5 -1.12 -1.22 11.87
CA PHE A 5 0.26 -1.69 12.00
C PHE A 5 0.30 -3.21 11.99
N GLY A 6 1.09 -3.82 11.10
CA GLY A 6 1.32 -5.27 11.08
C GLY A 6 0.03 -6.13 11.01
N GLY A 7 -1.04 -5.63 10.39
CA GLY A 7 -2.33 -6.33 10.28
C GLY A 7 -3.39 -5.97 11.33
N VAL A 8 -3.00 -5.24 12.39
CA VAL A 8 -3.91 -4.75 13.44
C VAL A 8 -4.43 -3.37 13.07
N GLY A 9 -5.72 -3.11 13.32
CA GLY A 9 -6.34 -1.79 13.12
C GLY A 9 -6.57 -1.36 11.67
N ILE A 10 -6.39 -2.28 10.71
CA ILE A 10 -6.64 -1.99 9.28
C ILE A 10 -8.15 -1.96 9.02
N PRO A 11 -8.71 -0.90 8.43
CA PRO A 11 -10.14 -0.78 8.14
C PRO A 11 -10.54 -1.60 6.91
N ARG A 12 -10.39 -2.93 6.99
CA ARG A 12 -10.54 -3.86 5.87
C ARG A 12 -11.89 -3.75 5.15
N ASN A 13 -12.99 -3.61 5.90
CA ASN A 13 -14.33 -3.49 5.32
C ASN A 13 -14.49 -2.21 4.49
N LEU A 14 -13.92 -1.09 4.95
CA LEU A 14 -13.94 0.18 4.23
C LEU A 14 -13.05 0.13 2.98
N LEU A 15 -11.87 -0.49 3.09
CA LEU A 15 -10.98 -0.69 1.94
C LEU A 15 -11.61 -1.61 0.89
N ALA A 16 -12.31 -2.67 1.31
CA ALA A 16 -13.06 -3.54 0.42
C ALA A 16 -14.22 -2.81 -0.26
N ALA A 17 -14.97 -1.98 0.48
CA ALA A 17 -16.02 -1.15 -0.11
C ALA A 17 -15.46 -0.16 -1.13
N LEU A 18 -14.34 0.52 -0.82
CA LEU A 18 -13.66 1.45 -1.72
C LEU A 18 -13.09 0.75 -2.97
N HIS A 19 -12.58 -0.47 -2.79
CA HIS A 19 -12.13 -1.30 -3.90
C HIS A 19 -13.30 -1.63 -4.84
N ARG A 20 -14.40 -2.16 -4.31
CA ARG A 20 -15.61 -2.47 -5.08
C ARG A 20 -16.24 -1.26 -5.75
N GLN A 21 -16.20 -0.10 -5.08
CA GLN A 21 -16.67 1.17 -5.64
C GLN A 21 -15.87 1.59 -6.88
N GLY A 22 -14.62 1.12 -7.02
CA GLY A 22 -13.80 1.36 -8.20
C GLY A 22 -13.14 2.74 -8.26
N ALA A 23 -13.09 3.47 -7.14
CA ALA A 23 -12.48 4.80 -7.09
C ALA A 23 -11.03 4.78 -7.62
N LYS A 24 -10.68 5.72 -8.52
CA LYS A 24 -9.36 5.85 -9.15
C LYS A 24 -8.69 7.15 -8.75
N ASN A 25 -7.39 7.28 -9.07
CA ASN A 25 -6.58 8.46 -8.81
C ASN A 25 -6.43 8.82 -7.33
N LEU A 26 -6.53 7.83 -6.44
CA LEU A 26 -6.45 8.04 -5.00
C LEU A 26 -5.04 8.47 -4.58
N SER A 27 -4.97 9.40 -3.64
CA SER A 27 -3.75 9.72 -2.90
C SER A 27 -3.88 9.17 -1.49
N GLY A 28 -3.07 8.16 -1.16
CA GLY A 28 -3.13 7.47 0.11
C GLY A 28 -2.03 7.92 1.07
N ILE A 29 -2.36 7.89 2.36
CA ILE A 29 -1.42 8.02 3.48
C ILE A 29 -1.68 6.83 4.41
N SER A 30 -0.63 6.07 4.73
CA SER A 30 -0.69 4.88 5.58
C SER A 30 0.66 4.69 6.26
N ASN A 31 0.67 4.13 7.47
CA ASN A 31 1.92 3.78 8.13
C ASN A 31 2.62 2.62 7.41
N ASN A 32 1.84 1.64 6.95
CA ASN A 32 2.30 0.45 6.24
C ASN A 32 1.98 0.54 4.74
N SER A 33 2.77 -0.16 3.92
CA SER A 33 2.58 -0.25 2.48
C SER A 33 1.68 -1.41 2.02
N GLY A 34 1.17 -2.18 2.98
CA GLY A 34 0.36 -3.36 2.78
C GLY A 34 0.75 -4.46 3.76
N THR A 35 -0.06 -5.49 3.86
CA THR A 35 0.18 -6.71 4.65
C THR A 35 0.36 -7.92 3.74
N MET A 36 1.00 -8.96 4.27
CA MET A 36 1.21 -10.23 3.57
C MET A 36 0.07 -11.23 3.84
N ASP A 37 -1.03 -10.79 4.44
CA ASP A 37 -2.22 -11.63 4.60
C ASP A 37 -3.06 -11.57 3.32
N ASP A 38 -3.83 -12.63 3.03
CA ASP A 38 -4.76 -12.66 1.88
C ASP A 38 -5.99 -11.74 2.06
N LYS A 39 -5.86 -10.72 2.91
CA LYS A 39 -6.93 -9.81 3.29
C LYS A 39 -6.80 -8.49 2.55
N ILE A 40 -7.95 -7.87 2.28
CA ILE A 40 -8.00 -6.57 1.63
C ILE A 40 -7.28 -5.51 2.45
N ASP A 41 -6.38 -4.78 1.80
CA ASP A 41 -5.53 -3.76 2.38
C ASP A 41 -5.21 -2.63 1.37
N VAL A 42 -4.27 -1.74 1.71
CA VAL A 42 -3.82 -0.69 0.80
C VAL A 42 -3.02 -1.24 -0.39
N GLY A 43 -2.33 -2.37 -0.23
CA GLY A 43 -1.63 -3.07 -1.31
C GLY A 43 -2.58 -3.56 -2.40
N THR A 44 -3.78 -3.98 -2.01
CA THR A 44 -4.86 -4.38 -2.92
C THR A 44 -5.27 -3.23 -3.85
N LEU A 45 -5.48 -2.03 -3.30
CA LEU A 45 -5.85 -0.84 -4.09
C LEU A 45 -4.71 -0.39 -5.02
N ILE A 46 -3.46 -0.56 -4.60
CA ILE A 46 -2.28 -0.29 -5.43
C ILE A 46 -2.24 -1.26 -6.62
N GLN A 47 -2.38 -2.57 -6.37
CA GLN A 47 -2.40 -3.60 -7.42
C GLN A 47 -3.57 -3.40 -8.39
N ALA A 48 -4.74 -2.98 -7.90
CA ALA A 48 -5.90 -2.65 -8.72
C ALA A 48 -5.75 -1.34 -9.53
N GLY A 49 -4.60 -0.66 -9.45
CA GLY A 49 -4.33 0.61 -10.13
C GLY A 49 -5.22 1.76 -9.67
N GLN A 50 -5.78 1.67 -8.46
CA GLN A 50 -6.68 2.70 -7.90
C GLN A 50 -5.91 3.86 -7.27
N VAL A 51 -4.67 3.63 -6.86
CA VAL A 51 -3.81 4.62 -6.18
C VAL A 51 -2.85 5.26 -7.18
N LYS A 52 -2.85 6.60 -7.23
CA LYS A 52 -1.92 7.42 -8.03
C LYS A 52 -0.66 7.78 -7.26
N LYS A 53 -0.79 8.01 -5.95
CA LYS A 53 0.31 8.33 -5.04
C LYS A 53 0.07 7.73 -3.68
N MET A 54 1.12 7.20 -3.09
CA MET A 54 1.09 6.63 -1.74
C MET A 54 2.25 7.21 -0.93
N THR A 55 1.95 7.74 0.24
CA THR A 55 2.94 8.15 1.25
C THR A 55 2.93 7.15 2.39
N CYS A 56 4.06 6.47 2.61
CA CYS A 56 4.22 5.47 3.66
C CYS A 56 5.44 5.75 4.54
N ALA A 57 5.29 5.50 5.84
CA ALA A 57 6.37 5.65 6.81
C ALA A 57 7.22 4.37 6.93
N PHE A 58 6.62 3.17 6.82
CA PHE A 58 7.32 1.88 6.84
C PHE A 58 6.88 1.00 5.67
N THR A 59 7.83 0.66 4.82
CA THR A 59 7.56 -0.03 3.54
C THR A 59 8.24 -1.39 3.41
N ALA A 60 9.12 -1.72 4.37
CA ALA A 60 9.89 -2.96 4.36
C ALA A 60 9.04 -4.15 4.84
N PRO A 61 9.21 -5.34 4.24
CA PRO A 61 8.68 -6.58 4.79
C PRO A 61 9.35 -6.92 6.13
N THR A 62 8.74 -7.80 6.92
CA THR A 62 9.36 -8.32 8.15
C THR A 62 10.49 -9.31 7.88
N HIS A 63 10.63 -9.79 6.63
CA HIS A 63 11.71 -10.68 6.19
C HIS A 63 12.29 -10.24 4.83
N PRO A 64 13.61 -10.30 4.57
CA PRO A 64 14.21 -9.78 3.33
C PRO A 64 13.79 -10.49 2.04
N SER A 65 13.43 -11.78 2.11
CA SER A 65 13.01 -12.57 0.94
C SER A 65 11.59 -12.24 0.45
N GLN A 66 10.87 -11.38 1.17
CA GLN A 66 9.47 -11.10 0.94
C GLN A 66 9.28 -9.87 0.06
N ILE A 67 8.75 -10.04 -1.15
CA ILE A 67 8.45 -8.93 -2.06
C ILE A 67 6.99 -8.51 -1.86
N THR A 68 6.77 -7.36 -1.23
CA THR A 68 5.43 -6.79 -1.10
C THR A 68 4.98 -6.16 -2.43
N PRO A 69 3.66 -5.99 -2.66
CA PRO A 69 3.15 -5.29 -3.83
C PRO A 69 3.73 -3.87 -3.97
N PHE A 70 4.01 -3.22 -2.85
CA PHE A 70 4.65 -1.91 -2.82
C PHE A 70 6.09 -1.96 -3.32
N VAL A 71 6.91 -2.91 -2.81
CA VAL A 71 8.29 -3.11 -3.27
C VAL A 71 8.29 -3.41 -4.77
N LYS A 72 7.37 -4.25 -5.24
CA LYS A 72 7.20 -4.55 -6.67
C LYS A 72 6.91 -3.29 -7.48
N CYS A 73 5.99 -2.43 -7.02
CA CYS A 73 5.64 -1.18 -7.71
C CYS A 73 6.79 -0.14 -7.71
N THR A 74 7.57 -0.04 -6.63
CA THR A 74 8.72 0.87 -6.56
C THR A 74 9.90 0.38 -7.40
N THR A 75 10.19 -0.93 -7.38
CA THR A 75 11.34 -1.52 -8.09
C THR A 75 11.08 -1.65 -9.59
N MET A 76 9.85 -1.90 -10.03
CA MET A 76 9.51 -2.04 -11.47
C MET A 76 9.37 -0.70 -12.20
N GLY A 77 9.80 0.42 -11.61
CA GLY A 77 9.82 1.72 -12.29
C GLY A 77 8.44 2.22 -12.72
N TYR A 78 7.36 1.76 -12.08
CA TYR A 78 6.00 2.25 -12.33
C TYR A 78 5.97 3.73 -11.92
N ARG A 79 6.17 4.64 -12.87
CA ARG A 79 6.23 6.11 -12.72
C ARG A 79 4.88 6.72 -12.29
N ARG A 80 4.24 6.19 -11.27
CA ARG A 80 3.10 6.79 -10.58
C ARG A 80 3.48 7.00 -9.11
N ARG A 81 4.33 8.01 -8.89
CA ARG A 81 4.74 8.66 -7.62
C ARG A 81 4.28 7.98 -6.32
N ILE A 82 4.78 6.78 -6.02
CA ILE A 82 4.73 6.20 -4.69
C ILE A 82 6.05 6.59 -4.02
N SER A 83 5.99 7.38 -2.95
CA SER A 83 7.17 7.91 -2.24
C SER A 83 7.15 7.41 -0.80
N SER A 84 8.16 6.63 -0.41
CA SER A 84 8.44 6.36 1.01
C SER A 84 9.25 7.51 1.60
N SER A 85 9.01 7.85 2.88
CA SER A 85 9.84 8.85 3.56
C SER A 85 11.17 8.28 4.09
N ARG A 86 11.38 6.97 3.95
CA ARG A 86 12.64 6.27 4.22
C ARG A 86 13.15 5.70 2.90
N TYR A 87 14.45 5.86 2.62
CA TYR A 87 15.15 5.63 1.35
C TYR A 87 15.24 6.83 0.38
N PHE A 88 15.88 7.90 0.87
CA PHE A 88 16.94 8.59 0.13
C PHE A 88 18.14 8.65 1.10
N GLY A 89 19.12 7.80 0.86
CA GLY A 89 20.34 7.64 1.64
C GLY A 89 21.20 6.59 0.96
#